data_AF-A0A1V0A135-F1
#
_entry.id   AF-A0A1V0A135-F1
#
_cell.length_a   1.000
_cell.length_b   1.000
_cell.length_c   1.000
_cell.angle_alpha   90.00
_cell.angle_beta   90.00
_cell.angle_gamma   90.00
#
_symmetry.space_group_name_H-M   'P 1'
#
loop_
_entity.id
_entity.type
_entity.pdbx_description
1 polymer ?
#
loop_
_entity_poly.entity_id
_entity_poly.type
_entity_poly.pdbx_seq_one_letter_code
_entity_poly.pdbx_strand_id
1 'polypeptide(L)'
;MPYAAITYRVKPGHEDEIADIFAGFQRVDTPDFAGDDGAAAGRLLGTAVFIKDDIMVRVIHYEGEFAAIARHMAKQRGVHLIEDQLAPYLQEQRDTSDEAGFGRYFRDATMRCISQLSVQTHPAGR
;
A
#
# COMPACT_ATOMS: atom_id res chain seq x y z
N MET A 1 0.14 14.73 -7.82
CA MET A 1 -0.20 13.36 -7.39
C MET A 1 0.88 12.84 -6.44
N PRO A 2 0.55 12.58 -5.17
CA PRO A 2 1.53 12.10 -4.20
C PRO A 2 1.85 10.59 -4.28
N TYR A 3 3.04 10.23 -3.82
CA TYR A 3 3.42 8.85 -3.50
C TYR A 3 3.38 8.61 -2.00
N ALA A 4 3.01 7.38 -1.60
CA ALA A 4 3.23 6.85 -0.26
C ALA A 4 4.00 5.54 -0.36
N ALA A 5 4.80 5.24 0.66
CA ALA A 5 5.57 4.00 0.73
C ALA A 5 5.34 3.32 2.08
N ILE A 6 5.07 2.02 2.06
CA ILE A 6 4.86 1.18 3.26
C ILE A 6 5.98 0.16 3.31
N THR A 7 6.64 0.03 4.44
CA THR A 7 7.74 -0.91 4.63
C THR A 7 7.31 -2.17 5.39
N TYR A 8 7.88 -3.30 5.00
CA TYR A 8 7.63 -4.61 5.55
C TYR A 8 8.96 -5.29 5.82
N ARG A 9 9.11 -5.84 7.04
CA ARG A 9 10.21 -6.73 7.39
C ARG A 9 9.82 -8.17 7.06
N VAL A 10 10.54 -8.78 6.13
CA VAL A 10 10.26 -10.13 5.61
C VAL A 10 11.43 -11.07 5.88
N LYS A 11 11.15 -12.37 5.93
CA LYS A 11 12.16 -13.42 6.06
C LYS A 11 12.95 -13.49 4.74
N PRO A 12 14.30 -13.46 4.78
CA PRO A 12 15.13 -13.62 3.58
C PRO A 12 14.90 -14.98 2.90
N GLY A 13 15.11 -15.04 1.58
CA GLY A 13 15.06 -16.30 0.81
C GLY A 13 13.66 -16.76 0.42
N HIS A 14 12.66 -15.87 0.51
CA HIS A 14 11.27 -16.11 0.11
C HIS A 14 10.78 -15.09 -0.94
N GLU A 15 11.70 -14.48 -1.68
CA GLU A 15 11.41 -13.38 -2.60
C GLU A 15 10.45 -13.83 -3.72
N ASP A 16 10.63 -15.05 -4.24
CA ASP A 16 9.82 -15.59 -5.32
C ASP A 16 8.40 -15.94 -4.84
N GLU A 17 8.27 -16.57 -3.66
CA GLU A 17 6.95 -16.86 -3.08
C GLU A 17 6.19 -15.58 -2.75
N ILE A 18 6.88 -14.55 -2.26
CA ILE A 18 6.29 -13.23 -2.03
C ILE A 18 5.87 -12.60 -3.36
N ALA A 19 6.68 -12.70 -4.41
CA ALA A 19 6.33 -12.18 -5.73
C ALA A 19 5.06 -12.84 -6.28
N ASP A 20 4.89 -14.15 -6.11
CA ASP A 20 3.71 -14.89 -6.55
C ASP A 20 2.42 -14.43 -5.83
N ILE A 21 2.50 -14.14 -4.53
CA ILE A 21 1.37 -13.57 -3.77
C ILE A 21 0.89 -12.25 -4.40
N PHE A 22 1.81 -11.37 -4.76
CA PHE A 22 1.48 -10.09 -5.38
C PHE A 22 1.10 -10.20 -6.86
N ALA A 23 1.59 -11.20 -7.58
CA ALA A 23 1.20 -11.48 -8.96
C ALA A 23 -0.28 -11.92 -9.06
N GLY A 24 -0.76 -12.66 -8.04
CA GLY A 24 -2.16 -13.07 -7.93
C GLY A 24 -3.11 -11.94 -7.50
N PHE A 25 -2.61 -10.79 -7.07
CA PHE A 25 -3.43 -9.67 -6.63
C PHE A 25 -4.08 -8.95 -7.81
N GLN A 26 -5.32 -9.32 -8.12
CA GLN A 26 -6.14 -8.55 -9.04
C GLN A 26 -6.46 -7.18 -8.43
N ARG A 27 -6.24 -6.12 -9.23
CA ARG A 27 -6.57 -4.74 -8.87
C ARG A 27 -7.99 -4.67 -8.32
N VAL A 28 -8.17 -3.81 -7.31
CA VAL A 28 -9.47 -3.45 -6.74
C VAL A 28 -10.52 -3.21 -7.82
N ASP A 29 -11.75 -3.64 -7.56
CA ASP A 29 -12.91 -3.49 -8.44
C ASP A 29 -13.13 -2.05 -8.93
N THR A 30 -12.72 -1.03 -8.16
CA THR A 30 -12.71 0.38 -8.60
C THR A 30 -11.46 1.14 -8.14
N PRO A 31 -10.83 1.96 -9.00
CA PRO A 31 -9.70 2.80 -8.65
C PRO A 31 -10.11 4.07 -7.89
N ASP A 32 -11.38 4.47 -7.96
CA ASP A 32 -11.91 5.68 -7.33
C ASP A 32 -12.45 5.36 -5.92
N PHE A 33 -12.18 6.24 -4.97
CA PHE A 33 -12.54 6.09 -3.57
C PHE A 33 -13.54 7.16 -3.15
N ALA A 34 -14.64 6.73 -2.52
CA ALA A 34 -15.61 7.63 -1.92
C ALA A 34 -15.23 7.99 -0.47
N GLY A 35 -15.46 9.24 -0.09
CA GLY A 35 -15.41 9.71 1.29
C GLY A 35 -16.62 9.25 2.08
N ASP A 36 -16.63 9.54 3.38
CA ASP A 36 -17.70 9.12 4.29
C ASP A 36 -19.06 9.77 3.95
N ASP A 37 -19.07 10.84 3.15
CA ASP A 37 -20.23 11.55 2.61
C ASP A 37 -20.66 11.08 1.20
N GLY A 38 -19.95 10.10 0.63
CA GLY A 38 -20.18 9.61 -0.73
C GLY A 38 -19.55 10.46 -1.84
N ALA A 39 -18.85 11.55 -1.52
CA ALA A 39 -18.12 12.35 -2.50
C ALA A 39 -16.80 11.66 -2.92
N ALA A 40 -16.25 12.00 -4.08
CA ALA A 40 -14.95 11.48 -4.51
C ALA A 40 -13.85 11.99 -3.55
N ALA A 41 -13.24 11.09 -2.78
CA ALA A 41 -12.21 11.40 -1.78
C ALA A 41 -10.79 11.15 -2.28
N GLY A 42 -10.63 10.37 -3.34
CA GLY A 42 -9.34 10.13 -3.96
C GLY A 42 -9.35 9.01 -4.98
N ARG A 43 -8.18 8.73 -5.55
CA ARG A 43 -8.03 7.71 -6.60
C ARG A 43 -6.71 7.00 -6.46
N LEU A 44 -6.71 5.67 -6.62
CA LEU A 44 -5.50 4.87 -6.78
C LEU A 44 -5.05 4.93 -8.23
N LEU A 45 -3.88 5.52 -8.45
CA LEU A 45 -3.27 5.61 -9.78
C LEU A 45 -2.38 4.41 -10.08
N GLY A 46 -1.75 3.83 -9.05
CA GLY A 46 -0.90 2.67 -9.21
C GLY A 46 -0.34 2.16 -7.89
N THR A 47 0.08 0.90 -7.92
CA THR A 47 0.80 0.25 -6.84
C THR A 47 2.02 -0.42 -7.44
N ALA A 48 3.17 -0.29 -6.80
CA ALA A 48 4.37 -1.04 -7.11
C ALA A 48 4.90 -1.67 -5.82
N VAL A 49 5.45 -2.87 -5.89
CA VAL A 49 6.06 -3.55 -4.75
C VAL A 49 7.49 -3.89 -5.13
N PHE A 50 8.42 -3.57 -4.24
CA PHE A 50 9.85 -3.82 -4.39
C PHE A 50 10.31 -4.64 -3.20
N ILE A 51 11.21 -5.59 -3.42
CA ILE A 51 11.82 -6.38 -2.36
C ILE A 51 13.32 -6.45 -2.58
N LYS A 52 14.09 -6.34 -1.49
CA LYS A 52 15.52 -6.58 -1.46
C LYS A 52 15.91 -7.09 -0.08
N ASP A 53 16.53 -8.26 -0.04
CA ASP A 53 16.91 -8.93 1.20
C ASP A 53 15.68 -9.10 2.12
N ASP A 54 15.72 -8.53 3.33
CA ASP A 54 14.63 -8.60 4.32
C ASP A 54 13.71 -7.36 4.32
N ILE A 55 13.81 -6.50 3.32
CA ILE A 55 12.99 -5.30 3.17
C ILE A 55 12.11 -5.42 1.93
N MET A 56 10.81 -5.36 2.16
CA MET A 56 9.83 -5.14 1.10
C MET A 56 9.18 -3.77 1.26
N VAL A 57 9.03 -3.04 0.16
CA VAL A 57 8.41 -1.71 0.11
C VAL A 57 7.27 -1.72 -0.90
N ARG A 58 6.07 -1.37 -0.44
CA ARG A 58 4.91 -1.12 -1.31
C ARG A 58 4.76 0.38 -1.52
N VAL A 59 4.89 0.82 -2.77
CA VAL A 59 4.68 2.20 -3.20
C VAL A 59 3.27 2.34 -3.76
N ILE A 60 2.56 3.38 -3.34
CA ILE A 60 1.19 3.70 -3.73
C ILE A 60 1.22 5.09 -4.37
N HIS A 61 0.80 5.17 -5.62
CA HIS A 61 0.58 6.43 -6.34
C HIS A 61 -0.91 6.75 -6.30
N TYR A 62 -1.27 7.93 -5.80
CA TYR A 62 -2.67 8.28 -5.56
C TYR A 62 -2.96 9.76 -5.83
N GLU A 63 -4.26 10.07 -5.85
CA GLU A 63 -4.82 11.42 -5.80
C GLU A 63 -5.71 11.57 -4.56
N GLY A 64 -5.79 12.79 -4.02
CA GLY A 64 -6.57 13.10 -2.82
C GLY A 64 -5.80 12.85 -1.52
N GLU A 65 -6.55 12.61 -0.45
CA GLU A 65 -6.02 12.50 0.92
C GLU A 65 -5.59 11.07 1.26
N PHE A 66 -4.32 10.85 1.62
CA PHE A 66 -3.80 9.51 1.91
C PHE A 66 -4.58 8.78 3.00
N ALA A 67 -5.05 9.49 4.02
CA ALA A 67 -5.84 8.91 5.09
C ALA A 67 -7.16 8.29 4.58
N ALA A 68 -7.80 8.91 3.58
CA ALA A 68 -9.00 8.37 2.94
C ALA A 68 -8.66 7.11 2.13
N ILE A 69 -7.55 7.14 1.37
CA ILE A 69 -7.05 5.98 0.62
C ILE A 69 -6.74 4.81 1.58
N ALA A 70 -6.05 5.07 2.68
CA ALA A 70 -5.67 4.07 3.68
C ALA A 70 -6.89 3.40 4.34
N ARG A 71 -7.90 4.20 4.74
CA ARG A 71 -9.16 3.67 5.28
C ARG A 71 -9.88 2.78 4.28
N HIS A 72 -9.89 3.18 3.01
CA HIS A 72 -10.56 2.40 2.00
C HIS A 72 -9.80 1.10 1.68
N MET A 73 -8.46 1.14 1.57
CA MET A 73 -7.65 -0.07 1.39
C MET A 73 -7.82 -1.07 2.53
N ALA A 74 -7.96 -0.59 3.77
CA ALA A 74 -8.21 -1.44 4.94
C ALA A 74 -9.51 -2.26 4.84
N LYS A 75 -10.50 -1.80 4.06
CA LYS A 75 -11.81 -2.46 3.89
C LYS A 75 -11.84 -3.42 2.71
N GLN A 76 -10.78 -3.47 1.90
CA GLN A 76 -10.75 -4.29 0.70
C GLN A 76 -10.38 -5.73 1.03
N ARG A 77 -11.25 -6.66 0.63
CA ARG A 77 -11.01 -8.10 0.81
C ARG A 77 -9.69 -8.58 0.19
N GLY A 78 -9.28 -8.01 -0.94
CA GLY A 78 -8.00 -8.35 -1.56
C GLY A 78 -6.79 -7.99 -0.70
N VAL A 79 -6.87 -6.92 0.11
CA VAL A 79 -5.79 -6.53 1.02
C VAL A 79 -5.66 -7.55 2.15
N HIS A 80 -6.77 -7.96 2.75
CA HIS A 80 -6.75 -9.02 3.78
C HIS A 80 -6.20 -10.35 3.24
N LEU A 81 -6.54 -10.73 2.00
CA LEU A 81 -6.00 -11.94 1.38
C LEU A 81 -4.48 -11.87 1.17
N ILE A 82 -3.94 -10.73 0.73
CA ILE A 82 -2.48 -10.54 0.68
C ILE A 82 -1.89 -10.66 2.08
N GLU A 83 -2.48 -10.01 3.08
CA GLU A 83 -1.94 -10.03 4.43
C GLU A 83 -1.89 -11.44 5.00
N ASP A 84 -2.95 -12.23 4.84
CA ASP A 84 -3.01 -13.62 5.27
C ASP A 84 -1.95 -14.49 4.58
N GLN A 85 -1.77 -14.32 3.27
CA GLN A 85 -0.77 -15.06 2.51
C GLN A 85 0.66 -14.61 2.81
N LEU A 86 0.86 -13.32 3.09
CA LEU A 86 2.15 -12.73 3.39
C LEU A 86 2.59 -13.02 4.84
N ALA A 87 1.66 -13.21 5.77
CA ALA A 87 1.91 -13.38 7.20
C ALA A 87 2.99 -14.42 7.54
N PRO A 88 3.05 -15.61 6.92
CA PRO A 88 4.10 -16.60 7.17
C PRO A 88 5.52 -16.11 6.84
N TYR A 89 5.64 -15.15 5.93
CA TYR A 89 6.90 -14.61 5.42
C TYR A 89 7.35 -13.35 6.16
N LEU A 90 6.58 -12.84 7.11
CA LEU A 90 6.97 -11.68 7.91
C LEU A 90 7.95 -12.06 9.02
N GLN A 91 8.93 -11.19 9.30
CA GLN A 91 9.83 -11.39 10.46
C GLN A 91 9.05 -11.27 11.77
N GLU A 92 8.08 -10.38 11.83
CA GLU A 92 7.20 -10.16 12.97
C GLU A 92 5.75 -10.37 12.52
N GLN A 93 5.05 -11.28 13.21
CA GLN A 93 3.63 -11.49 12.99
C GLN A 93 2.86 -10.25 13.45
N ARG A 94 1.81 -9.92 12.69
CA ARG A 94 1.03 -8.71 12.88
C ARG A 94 -0.37 -9.08 13.29
N ASP A 95 -0.92 -8.29 14.21
CA ASP A 95 -2.35 -8.28 14.46
C ASP A 95 -2.98 -7.20 13.58
N THR A 96 -3.32 -7.58 12.34
CA THR A 96 -4.14 -6.76 11.43
C THR A 96 -5.57 -7.29 11.36
N SER A 97 -5.99 -8.09 12.36
CA SER A 97 -7.30 -8.75 12.39
C SER A 97 -8.48 -7.80 12.57
N ASP A 98 -8.23 -6.56 13.02
CA ASP A 98 -9.22 -5.49 13.10
C ASP A 98 -8.76 -4.19 12.39
N GLU A 99 -9.73 -3.33 12.04
CA GLU A 99 -9.47 -2.06 11.34
C GLU A 99 -8.51 -1.13 12.11
N ALA A 100 -8.51 -1.21 13.44
CA ALA A 100 -7.71 -0.35 14.30
C ALA A 100 -6.23 -0.77 14.31
N GLY A 101 -5.96 -2.07 14.36
CA GLY A 101 -4.66 -2.71 14.26
C GLY A 101 -4.06 -2.51 12.88
N PHE A 102 -4.86 -2.74 11.82
CA PHE A 102 -4.46 -2.43 10.45
C PHE A 102 -4.08 -0.95 10.31
N GLY A 103 -4.94 -0.03 10.77
CA GLY A 103 -4.70 1.40 10.66
C GLY A 103 -3.47 1.86 11.45
N ARG A 104 -3.20 1.27 12.63
CA ARG A 104 -1.99 1.56 13.42
C ARG A 104 -0.74 1.08 12.69
N TYR A 105 -0.73 -0.17 12.25
CA TYR A 105 0.39 -0.72 11.49
C TYR A 105 0.67 0.10 10.24
N PHE A 106 -0.38 0.44 9.48
CA PHE A 106 -0.23 1.21 8.27
C PHE A 106 0.45 2.55 8.54
N ARG A 107 0.11 3.23 9.65
CA ARG A 107 0.79 4.46 10.06
C ARG A 107 2.24 4.22 10.46
N ASP A 108 2.51 3.20 11.26
CA ASP A 108 3.84 2.90 11.80
C ASP A 108 4.81 2.41 10.71
N ALA A 109 4.28 1.70 9.71
CA ALA A 109 5.01 1.20 8.56
C ALA A 109 5.08 2.20 7.39
N THR A 110 4.32 3.31 7.45
CA THR A 110 4.41 4.35 6.41
C THR A 110 5.73 5.10 6.53
N MET A 111 6.50 5.08 5.45
CA MET A 111 7.76 5.82 5.35
C MET A 111 7.49 7.31 5.15
N ARG A 112 8.34 8.16 5.75
CA ARG A 112 8.30 9.60 5.49
C ARG A 112 8.75 9.90 4.06
N CYS A 113 7.87 10.48 3.25
CA CYS A 113 8.25 11.02 1.94
C CYS A 113 9.11 12.28 2.14
N ILE A 114 10.40 12.18 1.77
CA ILE A 114 11.36 13.31 1.88
C ILE A 114 11.49 14.12 0.58
N SER A 115 11.14 13.53 -0.55
CA SER A 115 11.17 14.17 -1.87
C SER A 115 10.29 13.35 -2.83
N GLN A 116 9.62 14.04 -3.74
CA GLN A 116 8.90 13.41 -4.84
C GLN A 116 8.90 14.36 -6.04
N LEU A 117 9.04 13.78 -7.23
CA LEU A 117 8.97 14.49 -8.49
C LEU A 117 8.03 13.71 -9.42
N SER A 118 7.23 14.43 -10.16
CA SER A 118 6.33 13.90 -11.18
C SER A 118 6.34 14.82 -12.39
N VAL A 119 5.78 14.37 -13.51
CA VAL A 119 5.56 15.20 -14.70
C VAL A 119 4.85 16.51 -14.33
N GLN A 120 3.84 16.45 -13.46
CA GLN A 120 3.10 17.63 -12.98
C GLN A 120 3.93 18.63 -12.18
N THR A 121 4.99 18.18 -11.51
CA THR A 121 5.90 19.04 -10.73
C THR A 121 7.15 19.41 -11.52
N HIS A 122 7.21 19.07 -12.81
CA HIS A 122 8.35 19.37 -13.65
C HIS A 122 8.42 20.90 -13.87
N PRO A 123 9.59 21.55 -13.66
CA PRO A 123 9.71 23.01 -13.77
C PRO A 123 9.34 23.57 -15.16
N ALA A 124 9.49 22.75 -16.22
CA ALA A 124 9.14 23.14 -17.58
C ALA A 124 7.67 22.90 -17.97
N GLY A 125 6.83 22.41 -17.05
CA GLY A 125 5.37 22.31 -17.23
C GLY A 125 4.90 21.49 -18.44
N ARG A 126 5.65 20.47 -18.87
CA ARG A 126 5.27 19.56 -19.95
C ARG A 126 4.87 18.21 -19.41
#